data_AF-A0A382KZD2-F1
#
_entry.id   AF-A0A382KZD2-F1
#
_cell.length_a   1.000
_cell.length_b   1.000
_cell.length_c   1.000
_cell.angle_alpha   90.00
_cell.angle_beta   90.00
_cell.angle_gamma   90.00
#
_symmetry.space_group_name_H-M   'P 1'
#
loop_
_entity.id
_entity.type
_entity.pdbx_description
1 polymer ?
#
loop_
_entity_poly.entity_id
_entity_poly.type
_entity_poly.pdbx_seq_one_letter_code
_entity_poly.pdbx_strand_id
1 'polypeptide(L)'
;LIDMPSDAKRIADILWLANEGYSSKILIAHDVCTKVQTLKYGGWGFSYILSFIVPRMLQRGYNQDLINKILISNPSQALAFTK
;
A
#
# COMPACT_ATOMS: atom_id res chain seq x y z
N LEU A 1 -9.14 23.99 -1.19
CA LEU A 1 -8.44 23.01 -2.04
C LEU A 1 -7.92 21.92 -1.12
N ILE A 2 -8.10 20.63 -1.46
CA ILE A 2 -7.49 19.53 -0.70
C ILE A 2 -6.33 19.02 -1.55
N ASP A 3 -5.11 19.08 -1.03
CA ASP A 3 -3.94 18.57 -1.71
C ASP A 3 -3.94 17.04 -1.66
N MET A 4 -4.04 16.41 -2.84
CA MET A 4 -3.99 14.97 -2.95
C MET A 4 -2.54 14.52 -3.19
N PRO A 5 -1.95 13.69 -2.31
CA PRO A 5 -0.59 13.21 -2.53
C PRO A 5 -0.54 12.30 -3.76
N SER A 6 0.59 12.32 -4.46
CA SER A 6 0.88 11.35 -5.52
C SER A 6 1.33 10.02 -4.92
N ASP A 7 1.30 8.95 -5.72
CA ASP A 7 1.83 7.65 -5.28
C ASP A 7 3.32 7.73 -4.94
N ALA A 8 4.09 8.56 -5.65
CA ALA A 8 5.51 8.76 -5.34
C ALA A 8 5.68 9.33 -3.92
N LYS A 9 4.85 10.30 -3.52
CA LYS A 9 4.84 10.86 -2.17
C LYS A 9 4.39 9.82 -1.14
N ARG A 10 3.29 9.10 -1.39
CA ARG A 10 2.81 8.04 -0.48
C ARG A 10 3.86 6.96 -0.26
N ILE A 11 4.55 6.52 -1.31
CA ILE A 11 5.66 5.56 -1.20
C ILE A 11 6.80 6.15 -0.37
N ALA A 12 7.21 7.40 -0.61
CA ALA A 12 8.26 8.02 0.21
C ALA A 12 7.89 8.08 1.70
N ASP A 13 6.63 8.43 2.00
CA ASP A 13 6.13 8.52 3.38
C ASP A 13 6.09 7.17 4.08
N ILE A 14 5.66 6.12 3.36
CA ILE A 14 5.66 4.74 3.89
C ILE A 14 7.09 4.31 4.25
N LEU A 15 8.07 4.60 3.38
CA LEU A 15 9.47 4.22 3.62
C LEU A 15 10.03 4.97 4.83
N TRP A 16 9.73 6.27 4.92
CA TRP A 16 10.10 7.09 6.07
C TRP A 16 9.52 6.51 7.37
N LEU A 17 8.21 6.23 7.43
CA LEU A 17 7.59 5.61 8.61
C LEU A 17 8.22 4.26 8.98
N ALA A 18 8.57 3.45 7.98
CA ALA A 18 9.24 2.18 8.22
C ALA A 18 10.63 2.37 8.85
N ASN A 19 11.39 3.37 8.39
CA ASN A 19 12.71 3.71 8.92
C ASN A 19 12.65 4.30 10.34
N GLU A 20 11.57 5.01 10.68
CA GLU A 20 11.31 5.48 12.05
C GLU A 20 10.84 4.36 13.01
N GLY A 21 10.83 3.11 12.56
CA GLY A 21 10.52 1.94 13.40
C GLY A 21 9.06 1.48 13.36
N TYR A 22 8.20 2.10 12.55
CA TYR A 22 6.78 1.77 12.48
C TYR A 22 6.44 0.71 11.42
N SER A 23 7.42 -0.05 10.93
CA SER A 23 7.24 -1.03 9.84
C SER A 23 6.12 -2.06 10.06
N SER A 24 5.81 -2.42 11.31
CA SER A 24 4.75 -3.38 11.67
C SER A 24 3.36 -2.77 11.83
N LYS A 25 3.22 -1.45 11.65
CA LYS A 25 1.97 -0.69 11.85
C LYS A 25 1.39 -0.13 10.56
N ILE A 26 1.99 -0.44 9.42
CA ILE A 26 1.62 0.11 8.12
C ILE A 26 0.65 -0.85 7.42
N LEU A 27 -0.48 -0.31 6.96
CA LEU A 27 -1.45 -0.96 6.09
C LEU A 27 -1.70 -0.08 4.85
N ILE A 28 -1.99 -0.71 3.71
CA ILE A 28 -2.34 0.00 2.46
C ILE A 28 -3.55 -0.66 1.80
N ALA A 29 -4.33 0.14 1.09
CA ALA A 29 -5.48 -0.29 0.30
C ALA A 29 -5.74 0.70 -0.85
N HIS A 30 -6.61 0.33 -1.78
CA HIS A 30 -7.00 1.17 -2.92
C HIS A 30 -8.13 2.15 -2.61
N ASP A 31 -8.96 1.85 -1.60
CA ASP A 31 -10.23 2.51 -1.34
C ASP A 31 -11.14 2.57 -2.59
N VAL A 32 -11.34 1.40 -3.21
CA VAL A 32 -12.29 1.27 -4.33
C VAL A 32 -13.70 1.31 -3.77
N CYS A 33 -14.41 2.41 -4.03
CA CYS A 33 -15.77 2.67 -3.53
C CYS A 33 -16.76 3.02 -4.67
N THR A 34 -16.28 3.13 -5.92
CA THR A 34 -17.11 3.47 -7.09
C THR A 34 -16.85 2.51 -8.26
N LYS A 35 -17.84 2.38 -9.17
CA LYS A 35 -17.74 1.49 -10.34
C LYS A 35 -16.58 1.87 -11.26
N VAL A 36 -16.35 3.17 -11.47
CA VAL A 36 -15.33 3.70 -12.39
C VAL A 36 -13.91 3.37 -11.96
N GLN A 37 -13.67 3.04 -10.69
CA GLN A 37 -12.35 2.61 -10.20
C GLN A 37 -12.03 1.15 -10.58
N THR A 38 -13.00 0.37 -11.03
CA THR A 38 -12.81 -1.05 -11.40
C THR A 38 -12.40 -1.22 -12.86
N LEU A 39 -11.68 -2.32 -13.17
CA LEU A 39 -11.21 -2.63 -14.53
C LEU A 39 -12.32 -2.63 -15.58
N LYS A 40 -13.50 -3.15 -15.24
CA LYS A 40 -14.66 -3.23 -16.16
C LYS A 40 -15.08 -1.86 -16.71
N TYR A 41 -14.87 -0.78 -15.94
CA TYR A 41 -15.27 0.57 -16.31
C TYR A 41 -14.05 1.48 -16.58
N GLY A 42 -12.90 0.90 -16.92
CA GLY A 42 -11.69 1.64 -17.31
C GLY A 42 -10.81 2.13 -16.16
N GLY A 43 -11.15 1.80 -14.91
CA GLY A 43 -10.29 2.06 -13.76
C GLY A 43 -9.17 1.05 -13.59
N TRP A 44 -8.37 1.21 -12.54
CA TRP A 44 -7.19 0.37 -12.28
C TRP A 44 -7.52 -0.98 -11.65
N GLY A 45 -8.65 -1.09 -10.94
CA GLY A 45 -9.06 -2.28 -10.21
C GLY A 45 -8.11 -2.72 -9.08
N PHE A 46 -8.35 -3.93 -8.58
CA PHE A 46 -7.69 -4.42 -7.36
C PHE A 46 -6.25 -4.90 -7.57
N SER A 47 -5.82 -5.16 -8.81
CA SER A 47 -4.43 -5.57 -9.09
C SER A 47 -3.43 -4.41 -9.00
N TYR A 48 -3.88 -3.16 -8.97
CA TYR A 48 -3.02 -1.97 -9.10
C TYR A 48 -1.82 -1.94 -8.16
N ILE A 49 -2.05 -2.24 -6.87
CA ILE A 49 -0.98 -2.26 -5.87
C ILE A 49 0.10 -3.28 -6.26
N LEU A 50 -0.30 -4.51 -6.62
CA LEU A 50 0.63 -5.58 -6.97
C LEU A 50 1.32 -5.33 -8.32
N SER A 51 0.60 -4.81 -9.31
CA SER A 51 1.11 -4.63 -10.67
C SER A 51 1.97 -3.38 -10.84
N PHE A 52 1.75 -2.32 -10.05
CA PHE A 52 2.41 -1.01 -10.26
C PHE A 52 3.08 -0.46 -9.01
N ILE A 53 2.45 -0.54 -7.84
CA ILE A 53 3.00 0.04 -6.61
C ILE A 53 4.16 -0.80 -6.07
N VAL A 54 4.01 -2.13 -6.01
CA VAL A 54 5.05 -3.04 -5.53
C VAL A 54 6.35 -2.93 -6.36
N PRO A 55 6.32 -2.98 -7.72
CA PRO A 55 7.53 -2.74 -8.51
C PRO A 55 8.18 -1.38 -8.26
N ARG A 56 7.38 -0.31 -8.08
CA ARG A 56 7.88 1.04 -7.77
C ARG A 56 8.48 1.14 -6.36
N MET A 57 7.96 0.38 -5.40
CA MET A 57 8.54 0.27 -4.06
C MET A 57 9.91 -0.42 -4.12
N LEU A 58 10.01 -1.56 -4.82
CA LEU A 58 11.28 -2.28 -5.01
C LEU A 58 12.34 -1.38 -5.67
N GLN A 59 11.98 -0.66 -6.73
CA GLN A 59 12.88 0.30 -7.40
C GLN A 59 13.35 1.45 -6.49
N ARG A 60 12.61 1.75 -5.41
CA ARG A 60 12.94 2.79 -4.43
C ARG A 60 13.65 2.27 -3.18
N GLY A 61 14.13 1.02 -3.21
CA GLY A 61 14.94 0.45 -2.12
C GLY A 61 14.14 -0.22 -1.01
N TYR A 62 12.85 -0.49 -1.22
CA TYR A 62 12.14 -1.41 -0.33
C TYR A 62 12.72 -2.81 -0.50
N ASN A 63 13.05 -3.46 0.60
CA ASN A 63 13.35 -4.88 0.57
C ASN A 63 12.07 -5.72 0.57
N GLN A 64 12.21 -6.99 0.18
CA GLN A 64 11.07 -7.91 0.09
C GLN A 64 10.40 -8.13 1.45
N ASP A 65 11.15 -8.10 2.54
CA ASP A 65 10.61 -8.29 3.89
C ASP A 65 9.65 -7.17 4.29
N LEU A 66 9.97 -5.91 4.00
CA LEU A 66 9.09 -4.77 4.27
C LEU A 66 7.81 -4.86 3.42
N ILE A 67 7.94 -5.26 2.16
CA ILE A 67 6.78 -5.49 1.28
C ILE A 67 5.89 -6.60 1.83
N ASN A 68 6.48 -7.73 2.24
CA ASN A 68 5.76 -8.84 2.85
C ASN A 68 5.07 -8.41 4.16
N LYS A 69 5.70 -7.54 4.95
CA LYS A 69 5.05 -6.98 6.15
C LYS A 69 3.78 -6.22 5.78
N ILE A 70 3.89 -5.30 4.82
CA ILE A 70 2.78 -4.44 4.40
C ILE A 70 1.63 -5.25 3.77
N LEU A 71 1.95 -6.27 2.97
CA LEU A 71 0.95 -7.03 2.21
C LEU A 71 0.40 -8.27 2.94
N ILE A 72 1.14 -8.82 3.91
CA ILE A 72 0.81 -10.13 4.52
C ILE A 72 0.73 -10.02 6.04
N SER A 73 1.85 -9.76 6.72
CA SER A 73 1.88 -9.91 8.18
C SER A 73 1.09 -8.83 8.90
N ASN A 74 1.22 -7.57 8.48
CA ASN A 74 0.54 -6.46 9.15
C ASN A 74 -0.99 -6.57 9.00
N PRO A 75 -1.57 -6.81 7.79
CA PRO A 75 -3.00 -7.02 7.66
C PRO A 75 -3.49 -8.24 8.44
N SER A 76 -2.74 -9.35 8.41
CA SER A 76 -3.08 -10.56 9.16
C SER A 76 -3.16 -10.31 10.67
N GLN A 77 -2.22 -9.53 11.23
CA GLN A 77 -2.23 -9.17 12.64
C GLN A 77 -3.32 -8.15 12.99
N ALA A 78 -3.50 -7.14 12.14
CA ALA A 78 -4.45 -6.06 12.39
C ALA A 78 -5.91 -6.52 12.34
N LEU A 79 -6.21 -7.53 11.52
CA LEU A 79 -7.57 -8.07 11.33
C LEU A 79 -7.82 -9.36 12.13
N ALA A 80 -6.82 -9.86 12.87
CA ALA A 80 -7.00 -11.01 13.73
C ALA A 80 -7.88 -10.66 14.93
N PHE A 81 -8.83 -11.54 15.26
CA PHE A 81 -9.56 -11.47 16.52
C PHE A 81 -8.62 -11.84 17.67
N THR A 82 -8.53 -11.00 18.68
CA THR A 82 -7.85 -11.32 19.94
C THR A 82 -8.87 -11.73 20.98
N LYS A 83 -8.50 -12.70 21.84
CA LYS A 83 -9.31 -13.07 23.02
C LYS A 83 -9.27 -11.99 24.09
#